data_AF-A0A9D6RLT3-F1
#
_entry.id   AF-A0A9D6RLT3-F1
#
_cell.length_a   1.000
_cell.length_b   1.000
_cell.length_c   1.000
_cell.angle_alpha   90.00
_cell.angle_beta   90.00
_cell.angle_gamma   90.00
#
_symmetry.space_group_name_H-M   'P 1'
#
loop_
_entity.id
_entity.type
_entity.pdbx_description
1 polymer ?
#
loop_
_entity_poly.entity_id
_entity_poly.type
_entity_poly.pdbx_seq_one_letter_code
_entity_poly.pdbx_strand_id
1 'polypeptide(L)'
;MSAGLTIEADLQVSLDGEPVEVEAQGASITINVASLSTLQKMFRFWRSQGGQLEQLQVLDRVLKHGGLSLSFQAGGKTLARLGSGEKSGLNRFLSRVLG
;
A
#
# COMPACT_ATOMS: atom_id res chain seq x y z
N MET A 1 -28.29 5.26 14.06
CA MET A 1 -27.40 6.06 13.21
C MET A 1 -26.05 6.10 13.92
N SER A 2 -25.09 5.27 13.49
CA SER A 2 -23.75 5.24 14.08
C SER A 2 -22.95 6.42 13.53
N ALA A 3 -22.55 7.34 14.41
CA ALA A 3 -21.64 8.44 14.09
C ALA A 3 -20.26 7.83 13.81
N GLY A 4 -19.98 7.56 12.54
CA GLY A 4 -18.66 7.16 12.08
C GLY A 4 -17.71 8.35 12.16
N LEU A 5 -16.48 8.11 12.62
CA LEU A 5 -15.40 9.08 12.58
C LEU A 5 -15.09 9.43 11.12
N THR A 6 -15.35 10.66 10.71
CA THR A 6 -14.93 11.19 9.39
C THR A 6 -13.63 11.97 9.58
N ILE A 7 -12.54 11.48 8.99
CA ILE A 7 -11.25 12.17 8.97
C ILE A 7 -11.12 12.83 7.60
N GLU A 8 -11.27 14.16 7.54
CA GLU A 8 -10.89 14.99 6.39
C GLU A 8 -9.54 15.62 6.68
N ALA A 9 -8.51 15.21 5.94
CA ALA A 9 -7.17 15.78 6.01
C ALA A 9 -6.59 15.88 4.61
N ASP A 10 -6.16 17.09 4.22
CA ASP A 10 -5.42 17.33 2.98
C ASP A 10 -3.97 16.84 3.15
N LEU A 11 -3.77 15.53 3.08
CA LEU A 11 -2.45 14.92 3.18
C LEU A 11 -1.76 14.96 1.81
N GLN A 12 -0.91 15.96 1.60
CA GLN A 12 0.04 15.96 0.49
C GLN A 12 1.26 15.12 0.87
N VAL A 13 1.28 13.87 0.43
CA VAL A 13 2.44 12.98 0.60
C VAL A 13 3.29 13.06 -0.65
N SER A 14 4.59 13.28 -0.48
CA SER A 14 5.56 13.16 -1.57
C SER A 14 6.76 12.35 -1.13
N LEU A 15 7.37 11.64 -2.07
CA LEU A 15 8.61 10.90 -1.88
C LEU A 15 9.62 11.38 -2.91
N ASP A 16 10.72 11.97 -2.45
CA ASP A 16 11.74 12.60 -3.31
C ASP A 16 11.18 13.64 -4.30
N GLY A 17 10.13 14.37 -3.90
CA GLY A 17 9.47 15.36 -4.75
C GLY A 17 8.47 14.77 -5.76
N GLU A 18 8.31 13.45 -5.83
CA GLU A 18 7.24 12.82 -6.58
C GLU A 18 5.98 12.68 -5.71
N PRO A 19 4.79 13.02 -6.22
CA PRO A 19 3.56 12.88 -5.46
C PRO A 19 3.23 11.41 -5.19
N VAL A 20 2.74 11.15 -4.00
CA VAL A 20 2.14 9.88 -3.59
C VAL A 20 0.67 10.16 -3.32
N GLU A 21 -0.19 9.63 -4.18
CA GLU A 21 -1.63 9.78 -4.05
C GLU A 21 -2.18 8.60 -3.23
N VAL A 22 -3.02 8.90 -2.24
CA VAL A 22 -3.69 7.88 -1.43
C VAL A 22 -5.18 8.06 -1.59
N GLU A 23 -5.83 7.09 -2.20
CA GLU A 23 -7.27 7.06 -2.42
C GLU A 23 -7.89 5.99 -1.53
N ALA A 24 -8.95 6.34 -0.79
CA ALA A 24 -9.74 5.38 -0.02
C ALA A 24 -11.17 5.35 -0.55
N GLN A 25 -11.64 4.17 -0.96
CA GLN A 25 -13.00 3.94 -1.43
C GLN A 25 -13.59 2.71 -0.73
N GLY A 26 -14.49 2.96 0.22
CA GLY A 26 -15.11 1.91 1.02
C GLY A 26 -14.07 1.07 1.75
N ALA A 27 -14.03 -0.23 1.47
CA ALA A 27 -13.09 -1.18 2.08
C ALA A 27 -11.72 -1.23 1.35
N SER A 28 -11.45 -0.34 0.41
CA SER A 28 -10.24 -0.39 -0.42
C SER A 28 -9.42 0.88 -0.29
N ILE A 29 -8.12 0.72 -0.10
CA ILE A 29 -7.13 1.80 -0.13
C ILE A 29 -6.22 1.56 -1.34
N THR A 30 -5.94 2.62 -2.10
CA THR A 30 -5.00 2.62 -3.21
C THR A 30 -3.89 3.62 -2.92
N ILE A 31 -2.65 3.17 -2.97
CA ILE A 31 -1.46 4.02 -2.96
C ILE A 31 -0.93 4.07 -4.38
N ASN A 32 -1.02 5.23 -5.00
CA ASN A 32 -0.54 5.49 -6.36
C ASN A 32 0.73 6.33 -6.30
N VAL A 33 1.76 5.85 -7.00
CA VAL A 33 3.04 6.56 -7.14
C VAL A 33 3.37 6.75 -8.61
N ALA A 34 4.17 7.77 -8.93
CA ALA A 34 4.50 8.05 -10.32
C ALA A 34 5.32 6.92 -10.98
N SER A 35 6.16 6.20 -10.24
CA SER A 35 7.06 5.19 -10.79
C SER A 35 7.32 3.99 -9.88
N LEU A 36 7.73 2.85 -10.47
CA LEU A 36 8.15 1.66 -9.71
C LEU A 36 9.36 1.98 -8.83
N SER A 37 10.27 2.84 -9.28
CA SER A 37 11.43 3.30 -8.50
C SER A 37 11.01 3.99 -7.21
N THR A 38 9.97 4.82 -7.23
CA THR A 38 9.43 5.51 -6.05
C THR A 38 8.86 4.50 -5.06
N LEU A 39 8.16 3.48 -5.55
CA LEU A 39 7.71 2.39 -4.70
C LEU A 39 8.89 1.62 -4.07
N GLN A 40 9.92 1.28 -4.84
CA GLN A 40 11.12 0.59 -4.33
C GLN A 40 11.84 1.42 -3.27
N LYS A 41 11.91 2.74 -3.43
CA LYS A 41 12.51 3.64 -2.44
C LYS A 41 11.70 3.66 -1.15
N MET A 42 10.37 3.73 -1.25
CA MET A 42 9.47 3.67 -0.08
C MET A 42 9.70 2.39 0.73
N PHE A 43 9.78 1.24 0.06
CA PHE A 43 10.04 -0.04 0.73
C PHE A 43 11.46 -0.16 1.28
N ARG A 44 12.47 0.37 0.57
CA ARG A 44 13.85 0.44 1.09
C ARG A 44 13.92 1.32 2.35
N PHE A 45 13.26 2.47 2.35
CA PHE A 45 13.18 3.34 3.51
C PHE A 45 12.50 2.62 4.68
N TRP A 46 11.36 1.98 4.45
CA TRP A 46 10.68 1.19 5.48
C TRP A 46 11.57 0.08 6.05
N ARG A 47 12.32 -0.65 5.21
CA ARG A 47 13.30 -1.64 5.70
C ARG A 47 14.44 -1.01 6.51
N SER A 48 14.92 0.18 6.10
CA SER A 48 15.96 0.89 6.84
C SER A 48 15.51 1.31 8.24
N GLN A 49 14.20 1.53 8.43
CA GLN A 49 13.57 1.82 9.72
C GLN A 49 13.26 0.54 10.53
N GLY A 50 13.83 -0.61 10.16
CA GLY A 50 13.58 -1.89 10.82
C GLY A 50 12.32 -2.63 10.34
N GLY A 51 11.72 -2.20 9.23
CA GLY A 51 10.60 -2.88 8.59
C GLY A 51 10.96 -4.29 8.13
N GLN A 52 10.15 -5.27 8.53
CA GLN A 52 10.39 -6.69 8.25
C GLN A 52 9.32 -7.27 7.34
N LEU A 53 9.70 -8.16 6.42
CA LEU A 53 8.77 -8.82 5.50
C LEU A 53 7.57 -9.47 6.21
N GLU A 54 7.79 -10.01 7.40
CA GLU A 54 6.76 -10.59 8.26
C GLU A 54 5.66 -9.58 8.62
N GLN A 55 5.99 -8.30 8.79
CA GLN A 55 5.00 -7.25 9.04
C GLN A 55 4.08 -7.03 7.85
N LEU A 56 4.56 -7.22 6.60
CA LEU A 56 3.71 -7.16 5.41
C LEU A 56 2.78 -8.37 5.32
N GLN A 57 3.23 -9.54 5.77
CA GLN A 57 2.39 -10.73 5.87
C GLN A 57 1.32 -10.57 6.96
N VAL A 58 1.69 -9.98 8.10
CA VAL A 58 0.75 -9.64 9.18
C VAL A 58 -0.27 -8.63 8.68
N LEU A 59 0.17 -7.56 7.99
CA LEU A 59 -0.71 -6.57 7.40
C LEU A 59 -1.70 -7.21 6.41
N ASP A 60 -1.23 -8.06 5.49
CA ASP A 60 -2.09 -8.78 4.55
C ASP A 60 -3.15 -9.63 5.28
N ARG A 61 -2.76 -10.33 6.36
CA ARG A 61 -3.69 -11.12 7.18
C ARG A 61 -4.73 -10.25 7.89
N VAL A 62 -4.31 -9.13 8.46
CA VAL A 62 -5.20 -8.18 9.15
C VAL A 62 -6.20 -7.59 8.15
N LEU A 63 -5.73 -7.16 6.96
CA LEU A 63 -6.59 -6.65 5.90
C LEU A 63 -7.61 -7.70 5.44
N LYS A 64 -7.18 -8.97 5.24
CA LYS A 64 -8.08 -10.08 4.90
C LYS A 64 -9.14 -10.30 5.97
N HIS A 65 -8.76 -10.28 7.24
CA HIS A 65 -9.69 -10.47 8.34
C HIS A 65 -10.72 -9.35 8.45
N GLY A 66 -10.29 -8.10 8.21
CA GLY A 66 -11.17 -6.93 8.21
C GLY A 66 -12.00 -6.75 6.93
N GLY A 67 -11.88 -7.63 5.93
CA GLY A 67 -12.53 -7.42 4.64
C GLY A 67 -12.03 -6.18 3.90
N LEU A 68 -10.80 -5.75 4.18
CA LEU A 68 -10.15 -4.58 3.58
C LEU A 68 -9.21 -4.99 2.45
N SER A 69 -8.90 -4.08 1.54
CA SER A 69 -7.88 -4.27 0.52
C SER A 69 -6.95 -3.06 0.42
N LEU A 70 -5.68 -3.30 0.12
CA LEU A 70 -4.67 -2.27 -0.11
C LEU A 70 -4.01 -2.53 -1.46
N SER A 71 -4.10 -1.60 -2.40
CA SER A 71 -3.48 -1.73 -3.74
C SER A 71 -2.32 -0.75 -3.88
N PHE A 72 -1.18 -1.24 -4.36
CA PHE A 72 -0.04 -0.40 -4.74
C PHE A 72 -0.02 -0.26 -6.27
N GLN A 73 -0.07 0.97 -6.75
CA GLN A 73 -0.04 1.30 -8.18
C GLN A 73 1.18 2.16 -8.49
N ALA A 74 1.76 1.94 -9.66
CA ALA A 74 2.79 2.82 -10.21
C ALA A 74 2.46 3.14 -11.67
N GLY A 75 2.40 4.43 -12.01
CA GLY A 75 2.06 4.90 -13.36
C GLY A 75 0.73 4.32 -13.86
N GLY A 76 -0.28 4.26 -12.96
CA GLY A 76 -1.62 3.72 -13.25
C GLY A 76 -1.71 2.20 -13.38
N LYS A 77 -0.62 1.45 -13.11
CA LYS A 77 -0.63 -0.02 -13.12
C LYS A 77 -0.57 -0.58 -11.70
N THR A 78 -1.51 -1.46 -11.36
CA THR A 78 -1.46 -2.21 -10.10
C THR A 78 -0.26 -3.16 -10.09
N LEU A 79 0.64 -2.95 -9.14
CA LEU A 79 1.83 -3.77 -8.92
C LEU A 79 1.59 -4.83 -7.85
N ALA A 80 0.81 -4.48 -6.84
CA ALA A 80 0.40 -5.35 -5.75
C ALA A 80 -0.99 -5.04 -5.25
N ARG A 81 -1.59 -6.05 -4.63
CA ARG A 81 -2.74 -5.88 -3.76
C ARG A 81 -2.54 -6.73 -2.51
N LEU A 82 -2.91 -6.23 -1.35
CA LEU A 82 -2.96 -6.98 -0.10
C LEU A 82 -4.42 -7.02 0.36
N GLY A 83 -4.78 -8.01 1.17
CA GLY A 83 -6.10 -8.07 1.78
C GLY A 83 -7.13 -8.93 1.03
N SER A 84 -8.40 -8.65 1.32
CA SER A 84 -9.56 -9.33 0.76
C SER A 84 -9.72 -8.98 -0.73
N GLY A 85 -9.62 -9.99 -1.59
CA GLY A 85 -9.63 -9.81 -3.04
C GLY A 85 -8.33 -10.20 -3.75
N GLU A 86 -7.32 -10.69 -3.01
CA GLU A 86 -6.07 -11.18 -3.61
C GLU A 86 -5.97 -12.72 -3.65
N LYS A 87 -5.51 -13.25 -4.81
CA LYS A 87 -4.97 -14.60 -4.94
C LYS A 87 -3.44 -14.52 -5.01
N SER A 88 -2.77 -14.36 -3.87
CA SER A 88 -1.32 -14.65 -3.73
C SER A 88 -0.36 -13.84 -4.62
N GLY A 89 -0.40 -12.52 -4.56
CA GLY A 89 0.52 -11.62 -5.27
C GLY A 89 1.53 -10.90 -4.35
N LEU A 90 1.42 -11.01 -3.02
CA LEU A 90 2.45 -10.52 -2.08
C LEU A 90 3.86 -11.08 -2.43
N ASN A 91 4.01 -12.38 -2.66
CA ASN A 91 5.33 -12.94 -3.01
C ASN A 91 5.87 -12.40 -4.34
N ARG A 92 5.02 -12.26 -5.35
CA ARG A 92 5.38 -11.71 -6.67
C ARG A 92 5.76 -10.24 -6.57
N PHE A 93 5.08 -9.51 -5.70
CA PHE A 93 5.37 -8.12 -5.41
C PHE A 93 6.72 -7.94 -4.73
N LEU A 94 6.98 -8.70 -3.66
CA LEU A 94 8.24 -8.63 -2.95
C LEU A 94 9.42 -8.95 -3.87
N SER A 95 9.29 -9.96 -4.75
CA SER A 95 10.34 -10.26 -5.74
C SER A 95 10.56 -9.14 -6.76
N ARG A 96 9.58 -8.28 -7.00
CA ARG A 96 9.62 -7.23 -8.04
C ARG A 96 10.06 -5.87 -7.48
N VAL A 97 9.90 -5.68 -6.17
CA VAL A 97 10.17 -4.42 -5.47
C VAL A 97 11.42 -4.52 -4.59
N LEU A 98 11.78 -5.72 -4.14
CA LEU A 98 12.93 -5.97 -3.25
C LEU A 98 14.01 -6.87 -3.87
N GLY A 99 13.75 -7.47 -5.03
CA GLY A 99 14.77 -8.14 -5.86
C GLY A 99 15.40 -7.15 -6.82
#